data_AF-A0A946QE96-F1
#
_entry.id   AF-A0A946QE96-F1
#
_cell.length_a   1.000
_cell.length_b   1.000
_cell.length_c   1.000
_cell.angle_alpha   90.00
_cell.angle_beta   90.00
_cell.angle_gamma   90.00
#
_symmetry.space_group_name_H-M   'P 1'
#
loop_
_entity.id
_entity.type
_entity.pdbx_description
1 polymer ?
#
loop_
_entity_poly.entity_id
_entity_poly.type
_entity_poly.pdbx_seq_one_letter_code
_entity_poly.pdbx_strand_id
1 'polypeptide(L)'
;MGSFKLSPSTAGKGGFDYWGLSSMPVYENLGQDDLRISVLGKQRAAQLENESIQCLRYRDGDDASCSNVYQARQPRVLGVPQTFVDHYDTNANSTTTITPFTWATQAGGDAMQQNPWHLLDSDMPPHAGTPDDPIPVVIDKNTAMYSLKLYLGTAEQFDVTYDNRTVTFQVVGLLSNSILQGSLLINETDFTTVFPKVSGYRFFLATTHGNSQSDTVLETHFNDQGLDMQSTQSLLESLLAVQNTYISAFQSLGALGLLLGTFGLATVQLRSILERRKELALMRAAGFGGRRLAKMVLWENLVLLLSGLATGVLAAAFAIVPHIFFTQAAPPGSDLVIMIGIILIVGMIAGLVAVRATLKAPLISSLRGE
;
A
#
# COMPACT_ATOMS: atom_id res chain seq x y z
N MET A 1 3.44 15.23 -6.56
CA MET A 1 3.18 13.92 -5.91
C MET A 1 3.75 12.85 -6.81
N GLY A 2 4.71 12.06 -6.34
CA GLY A 2 5.29 10.97 -7.15
C GLY A 2 4.24 9.89 -7.36
N SER A 3 4.07 9.40 -8.58
CA SER A 3 2.89 8.61 -8.93
C SER A 3 2.86 7.20 -8.33
N PHE A 4 3.98 6.73 -7.74
CA PHE A 4 4.02 5.50 -6.96
C PHE A 4 4.19 5.72 -5.45
N LYS A 5 3.99 6.96 -4.97
CA LYS A 5 3.96 7.21 -3.53
C LYS A 5 2.61 6.74 -3.00
N LEU A 6 2.63 5.79 -2.09
CA LEU A 6 1.45 5.36 -1.37
C LEU A 6 0.98 6.51 -0.48
N SER A 7 -0.28 6.87 -0.64
CA SER A 7 -0.93 7.89 0.16
C SER A 7 -1.88 7.20 1.15
N PRO A 8 -2.02 7.74 2.37
CA PRO A 8 -3.01 7.26 3.32
C PRO A 8 -4.39 7.27 2.67
N SER A 9 -5.08 6.13 2.73
CA SER A 9 -6.44 6.01 2.21
C SER A 9 -7.42 6.00 3.37
N THR A 10 -8.64 6.49 3.15
CA THR A 10 -9.74 6.37 4.12
C THR A 10 -10.04 4.91 4.46
N ALA A 11 -9.92 4.00 3.49
CA ALA A 11 -10.06 2.57 3.71
C ALA A 11 -8.91 1.95 4.52
N GLY A 12 -7.68 2.46 4.42
CA GLY A 12 -6.57 2.04 5.28
C GLY A 12 -6.78 2.42 6.76
N LYS A 13 -7.59 3.45 7.01
CA LYS A 13 -8.01 3.85 8.37
C LYS A 13 -9.28 3.13 8.86
N GLY A 14 -9.98 2.41 7.97
CA GLY A 14 -11.23 1.73 8.27
C GLY A 14 -12.37 2.67 8.66
N GLY A 15 -12.33 3.92 8.20
CA GLY A 15 -13.33 4.93 8.54
C GLY A 15 -13.10 5.66 9.88
N PHE A 16 -12.05 5.32 10.63
CA PHE A 16 -11.71 6.01 11.88
C PHE A 16 -10.77 7.21 11.65
N ASP A 17 -10.95 8.26 12.43
CA ASP A 17 -10.16 9.50 12.35
C ASP A 17 -9.11 9.58 13.44
N TYR A 18 -9.37 8.91 14.56
CA TYR A 18 -8.47 8.85 15.70
C TYR A 18 -8.30 7.42 16.19
N TRP A 19 -7.09 7.15 16.68
CA TRP A 19 -6.77 5.96 17.43
C TRP A 19 -6.12 6.38 18.75
N GLY A 20 -6.17 5.54 19.76
CA GLY A 20 -5.47 5.81 21.01
C GLY A 20 -5.08 4.57 21.76
N LEU A 21 -4.06 4.72 22.61
CA LEU A 21 -3.58 3.65 23.47
C LEU A 21 -3.60 4.14 24.92
N SER A 22 -4.20 3.37 25.82
CA SER A 22 -4.15 3.64 27.25
C SER A 22 -3.04 2.85 27.95
N SER A 23 -2.42 3.51 28.93
CA SER A 23 -1.41 2.88 29.79
C SER A 23 -2.05 1.91 30.79
N MET A 24 -3.27 2.19 31.22
CA MET A 24 -4.08 1.34 32.11
C MET A 24 -5.34 0.84 31.40
N PRO A 25 -5.84 -0.37 31.76
CA PRO A 25 -7.04 -0.91 31.15
C PRO A 25 -8.30 -0.14 31.54
N VAL A 26 -9.16 0.12 30.57
CA VAL A 26 -10.54 0.58 30.75
C VAL A 26 -11.46 -0.64 30.70
N TYR A 27 -12.26 -0.88 31.73
CA TYR A 27 -13.02 -2.12 31.83
C TYR A 27 -14.34 -2.13 31.06
N GLU A 28 -14.90 -0.95 30.78
CA GLU A 28 -16.17 -0.79 30.11
C GLU A 28 -15.98 -0.60 28.60
N ASN A 29 -16.83 -1.25 27.79
CA ASN A 29 -16.80 -1.10 26.33
C ASN A 29 -17.61 0.14 25.93
N LEU A 30 -16.92 1.20 25.52
CA LEU A 30 -17.53 2.47 25.11
C LEU A 30 -18.23 2.40 23.75
N GLY A 31 -18.09 1.30 23.02
CA GLY A 31 -18.87 1.03 21.81
C GLY A 31 -20.34 0.71 22.09
N GLN A 32 -20.70 0.43 23.36
CA GLN A 32 -22.09 0.27 23.79
C GLN A 32 -22.62 1.57 24.38
N ASP A 33 -23.77 2.04 23.89
CA ASP A 33 -24.36 3.33 24.25
C ASP A 33 -24.64 3.47 25.75
N ASP A 34 -25.23 2.44 26.37
CA ASP A 34 -25.58 2.45 27.78
C ASP A 34 -24.33 2.56 28.68
N LEU A 35 -23.28 1.81 28.33
CA LEU A 35 -22.00 1.84 29.05
C LEU A 35 -21.31 3.18 28.86
N ARG A 36 -21.30 3.71 27.62
CA ARG A 36 -20.73 5.02 27.30
C ARG A 36 -21.37 6.15 28.10
N ILE A 37 -22.70 6.15 28.24
CA ILE A 37 -23.42 7.13 29.06
C ILE A 37 -23.06 6.98 30.54
N SER A 38 -22.97 5.73 31.04
CA SER A 38 -22.65 5.46 32.45
C SER A 38 -21.23 5.91 32.84
N VAL A 39 -20.27 5.76 31.92
CA VAL A 39 -18.85 6.07 32.15
C VAL A 39 -18.57 7.56 31.96
N LEU A 40 -18.96 8.14 30.81
CA LEU A 40 -18.64 9.53 30.48
C LEU A 40 -19.57 10.54 31.15
N GLY A 41 -20.75 10.10 31.59
CA GLY A 41 -21.86 10.93 32.00
C GLY A 41 -22.63 11.51 30.80
N LYS A 42 -23.92 11.81 31.00
CA LYS A 42 -24.86 12.22 29.94
C LYS A 42 -24.36 13.37 29.06
N GLN A 43 -23.72 14.39 29.64
CA GLN A 43 -23.28 15.57 28.88
C GLN A 43 -22.16 15.24 27.89
N ARG A 44 -21.15 14.49 28.31
CA ARG A 44 -20.03 14.09 27.43
C ARG A 44 -20.46 13.01 26.45
N ALA A 45 -21.28 12.06 26.89
CA ALA A 45 -21.84 11.05 25.99
C ALA A 45 -22.67 11.66 24.86
N ALA A 46 -23.46 12.71 25.13
CA ALA A 46 -24.20 13.44 24.10
C ALA A 46 -23.29 14.13 23.06
N GLN A 47 -22.06 14.51 23.42
CA GLN A 47 -21.09 15.05 22.45
C GLN A 47 -20.55 13.98 21.49
N LEU A 48 -20.69 12.71 21.86
CA LEU A 48 -20.18 11.56 21.09
C LEU A 48 -21.33 10.71 20.51
N GLU A 49 -22.58 11.18 20.57
CA GLU A 49 -23.76 10.40 20.17
C GLU A 49 -23.71 9.96 18.70
N ASN A 50 -23.17 10.82 17.83
CA ASN A 50 -22.98 10.52 16.41
C ASN A 50 -21.63 9.84 16.10
N GLU A 51 -20.81 9.55 17.11
CA GLU A 51 -19.51 8.93 16.93
C GLU A 51 -19.56 7.43 17.17
N SER A 52 -18.82 6.71 16.35
CA SER A 52 -18.46 5.32 16.62
C SER A 52 -17.16 5.29 17.39
N ILE A 53 -17.18 4.57 18.51
CA ILE A 53 -16.03 4.30 19.35
C ILE A 53 -15.87 2.79 19.42
N GLN A 54 -14.68 2.29 19.11
CA GLN A 54 -14.36 0.88 19.21
C GLN A 54 -13.25 0.67 20.24
N CYS A 55 -13.50 -0.24 21.16
CA CYS A 55 -12.58 -0.58 22.25
C CYS A 55 -12.05 -1.99 22.01
N LEU A 56 -10.78 -2.11 21.66
CA LEU A 56 -10.13 -3.41 21.44
C LEU A 56 -9.28 -3.78 22.65
N ARG A 57 -9.29 -5.07 22.96
CA ARG A 57 -8.33 -5.62 23.92
C ARG A 57 -6.94 -5.55 23.32
N TYR A 58 -5.95 -5.37 24.17
CA TYR A 58 -4.58 -5.13 23.70
C TYR A 58 -3.61 -5.91 24.58
N ARG A 59 -2.88 -6.82 23.94
CA ARG A 59 -1.74 -7.51 24.53
C ARG A 59 -0.47 -6.96 23.91
N ASP A 60 0.43 -6.51 24.78
CA ASP A 60 1.76 -6.06 24.39
C ASP A 60 2.56 -7.16 23.66
N GLY A 61 3.43 -6.72 22.76
CA GLY A 61 4.29 -7.59 21.97
C GLY A 61 5.22 -6.78 21.07
N ASP A 62 6.07 -7.49 20.33
CA ASP A 62 6.93 -6.92 19.31
C ASP A 62 6.09 -6.17 18.27
N ASP A 63 6.59 -5.04 17.79
CA ASP A 63 6.02 -4.37 16.63
C ASP A 63 6.32 -5.19 15.37
N ALA A 64 5.29 -5.76 14.74
CA ALA A 64 5.44 -6.50 13.49
C ALA A 64 5.16 -5.64 12.24
N SER A 65 5.19 -4.31 12.36
CA SER A 65 5.02 -3.37 11.25
C SER A 65 6.27 -3.26 10.37
N CYS A 66 6.12 -2.63 9.20
CA CYS A 66 7.26 -2.33 8.31
C CYS A 66 8.29 -1.36 8.93
N SER A 67 7.97 -0.72 10.07
CA SER A 67 8.90 0.17 10.76
C SER A 67 9.93 -0.57 11.60
N ASN A 68 9.63 -1.82 12.00
CA ASN A 68 10.58 -2.66 12.71
C ASN A 68 11.51 -3.39 11.74
N VAL A 69 12.82 -3.15 11.88
CA VAL A 69 13.86 -3.78 11.04
C VAL A 69 14.14 -5.22 11.46
N TYR A 70 13.80 -5.59 12.70
CA TYR A 70 13.97 -6.94 13.23
C TYR A 70 12.71 -7.79 12.99
N GLN A 71 12.92 -9.10 12.84
CA GLN A 71 11.80 -10.04 12.78
C GLN A 71 11.07 -10.09 14.12
N ALA A 72 9.77 -9.80 14.11
CA ALA A 72 8.92 -9.95 15.28
C ALA A 72 8.77 -11.44 15.63
N ARG A 73 9.03 -11.79 16.88
CA ARG A 73 8.86 -13.17 17.38
C ARG A 73 7.59 -13.33 18.19
N GLN A 74 7.17 -12.27 18.88
CA GLN A 74 5.96 -12.23 19.68
C GLN A 74 5.14 -11.00 19.31
N PRO A 75 4.47 -10.99 18.14
CA PRO A 75 3.69 -9.83 17.71
C PRO A 75 2.64 -9.43 18.76
N ARG A 76 2.31 -8.14 18.81
CA ARG A 76 1.16 -7.66 19.60
C ARG A 76 -0.14 -8.32 19.11
N VAL A 77 -1.08 -8.50 20.02
CA VAL A 77 -2.38 -9.12 19.71
C VAL A 77 -3.50 -8.16 20.13
N LEU A 78 -4.48 -7.99 19.24
CA LEU A 78 -5.70 -7.26 19.48
C LEU A 78 -6.88 -8.22 19.56
N GLY A 79 -7.69 -8.07 20.61
CA GLY A 79 -8.98 -8.75 20.72
C GLY A 79 -10.07 -7.87 20.15
N VAL A 80 -10.70 -8.33 19.08
CA VAL A 80 -11.77 -7.64 18.35
C VAL A 80 -13.11 -7.96 19.01
N PRO A 81 -13.79 -6.98 19.61
CA PRO A 81 -15.10 -7.18 20.21
C PRO A 81 -16.18 -7.33 19.13
N GLN A 82 -17.33 -7.92 19.49
CA GLN A 82 -18.48 -8.01 18.59
C GLN A 82 -18.95 -6.63 18.12
N THR A 83 -18.88 -5.60 18.97
CA THR A 83 -19.24 -4.21 18.60
C THR A 83 -18.42 -3.66 17.42
N PHE A 84 -17.20 -4.16 17.23
CA PHE A 84 -16.35 -3.78 16.09
C PHE A 84 -16.76 -4.51 14.82
N VAL A 85 -17.19 -5.78 14.92
CA VAL A 85 -17.71 -6.54 13.79
C VAL A 85 -19.02 -5.90 13.32
N ASP A 86 -19.96 -5.69 14.25
CA ASP A 86 -21.29 -5.12 13.99
C ASP A 86 -21.20 -3.69 13.43
N HIS A 87 -20.13 -2.95 13.72
CA HIS A 87 -19.89 -1.63 13.15
C HIS A 87 -19.86 -1.62 11.62
N TYR A 88 -19.36 -2.70 11.02
CA TYR A 88 -19.27 -2.83 9.56
C TYR A 88 -20.48 -3.50 8.93
N ASP A 89 -21.48 -3.89 9.73
CA ASP A 89 -22.74 -4.39 9.21
C ASP A 89 -23.57 -3.22 8.63
N THR A 90 -23.61 -3.16 7.30
CA THR A 90 -24.39 -2.14 6.62
C THR A 90 -25.88 -2.37 6.84
N ASN A 91 -26.49 -1.58 7.71
CA ASN A 91 -27.94 -1.48 7.77
C ASN A 91 -28.46 -0.73 6.54
N ALA A 92 -29.36 -1.35 5.76
CA ALA A 92 -30.00 -0.74 4.58
C ALA A 92 -30.73 0.59 4.88
N ASN A 93 -30.95 0.91 6.17
CA ASN A 93 -31.59 2.12 6.66
C ASN A 93 -30.64 3.15 7.29
N SER A 94 -29.32 2.88 7.32
CA SER A 94 -28.34 3.82 7.90
C SER A 94 -27.95 4.88 6.88
N THR A 95 -28.07 6.16 7.26
CA THR A 95 -27.64 7.31 6.46
C THR A 95 -26.13 7.56 6.51
N THR A 96 -25.40 6.87 7.39
CA THR A 96 -23.95 7.07 7.57
C THR A 96 -23.18 6.08 6.71
N THR A 97 -22.50 6.58 5.67
CA THR A 97 -21.63 5.75 4.83
C THR A 97 -20.31 5.47 5.57
N ILE A 98 -20.18 4.27 6.13
CA ILE A 98 -18.95 3.81 6.76
C ILE A 98 -17.99 3.37 5.66
N THR A 99 -16.72 3.78 5.74
CA THR A 99 -15.68 3.31 4.80
C THR A 99 -15.03 2.06 5.38
N PRO A 100 -15.27 0.85 4.84
CA PRO A 100 -14.69 -0.37 5.37
C PRO A 100 -13.19 -0.46 5.10
N PHE A 101 -12.49 -1.30 5.87
CA PHE A 101 -11.12 -1.66 5.57
C PHE A 101 -11.00 -2.35 4.21
N THR A 102 -9.90 -2.10 3.49
CA THR A 102 -9.60 -2.82 2.25
C THR A 102 -8.95 -4.17 2.56
N TRP A 103 -9.54 -5.24 2.04
CA TRP A 103 -9.02 -6.60 2.18
C TRP A 103 -8.21 -6.98 0.94
N ALA A 104 -6.98 -7.47 1.16
CA ALA A 104 -6.17 -8.05 0.09
C ALA A 104 -6.66 -9.45 -0.30
N THR A 105 -7.08 -10.22 0.70
CA THR A 105 -7.64 -11.56 0.55
C THR A 105 -8.38 -11.92 1.83
N GLN A 106 -9.36 -12.82 1.72
CA GLN A 106 -10.17 -13.28 2.83
C GLN A 106 -10.60 -14.72 2.57
N ALA A 107 -10.81 -15.48 3.65
CA ALA A 107 -11.44 -16.79 3.61
C ALA A 107 -12.97 -16.63 3.53
N GLY A 108 -13.65 -17.59 2.90
CA GLY A 108 -15.13 -17.62 2.80
C GLY A 108 -15.70 -17.30 1.42
N GLY A 109 -16.98 -17.60 1.23
CA GLY A 109 -17.73 -17.38 -0.01
C GLY A 109 -18.40 -16.00 -0.11
N ASP A 110 -19.28 -15.80 -1.09
CA ASP A 110 -19.86 -14.49 -1.44
C ASP A 110 -20.63 -13.79 -0.30
N ALA A 111 -21.16 -14.53 0.69
CA ALA A 111 -21.84 -13.93 1.85
C ALA A 111 -20.90 -13.13 2.77
N MET A 112 -19.60 -13.48 2.82
CA MET A 112 -18.57 -12.73 3.56
C MET A 112 -18.08 -11.48 2.81
N GLN A 113 -18.54 -11.21 1.58
CA GLN A 113 -18.11 -10.04 0.82
C GLN A 113 -18.67 -8.71 1.35
N GLN A 114 -19.78 -8.74 2.10
CA GLN A 114 -20.36 -7.51 2.66
C GLN A 114 -19.63 -7.05 3.93
N ASN A 115 -19.44 -7.94 4.90
CA ASN A 115 -18.63 -7.71 6.09
C ASN A 115 -17.70 -8.90 6.38
N PRO A 116 -16.41 -8.84 6.00
CA PRO A 116 -15.47 -9.92 6.25
C PRO A 116 -15.08 -10.08 7.73
N TRP A 117 -15.42 -9.10 8.59
CA TRP A 117 -15.09 -9.16 10.01
C TRP A 117 -15.85 -10.26 10.76
N HIS A 118 -16.94 -10.81 10.21
CA HIS A 118 -17.62 -12.00 10.75
C HIS A 118 -16.74 -13.24 10.82
N LEU A 119 -15.60 -13.26 10.12
CA LEU A 119 -14.56 -14.27 10.33
C LEU A 119 -14.03 -14.29 11.78
N LEU A 120 -14.24 -13.21 12.53
CA LEU A 120 -13.86 -13.02 13.93
C LEU A 120 -15.08 -12.79 14.84
N ASP A 121 -16.26 -13.33 14.51
CA ASP A 121 -17.42 -13.24 15.41
C ASP A 121 -17.11 -13.84 16.79
N SER A 122 -17.60 -13.16 17.82
CA SER A 122 -17.39 -13.54 19.23
C SER A 122 -18.37 -14.61 19.72
N ASP A 123 -19.43 -14.88 18.95
CA ASP A 123 -20.46 -15.89 19.23
C ASP A 123 -20.00 -17.33 18.94
N MET A 124 -18.84 -17.50 18.32
CA MET A 124 -18.23 -18.82 18.11
C MET A 124 -17.63 -19.36 19.43
N PRO A 125 -17.67 -20.69 19.66
CA PRO A 125 -16.95 -21.29 20.77
C PRO A 125 -15.46 -20.92 20.73
N PRO A 126 -14.80 -20.70 21.89
CA PRO A 126 -13.39 -20.37 21.89
C PRO A 126 -12.55 -21.53 21.35
N HIS A 127 -11.58 -21.20 20.51
CA HIS A 127 -10.61 -22.13 19.96
C HIS A 127 -9.49 -22.38 20.98
N ALA A 128 -8.95 -23.61 20.98
CA ALA A 128 -7.89 -24.00 21.91
C ALA A 128 -6.52 -23.37 21.58
N GLY A 129 -6.33 -22.92 20.33
CA GLY A 129 -5.05 -22.40 19.83
C GLY A 129 -4.01 -23.50 19.63
N THR A 130 -4.45 -24.65 19.12
CA THR A 130 -3.61 -25.83 18.84
C THR A 130 -3.60 -26.12 17.33
N PRO A 131 -2.67 -26.97 16.82
CA PRO A 131 -2.67 -27.31 15.39
C PRO A 131 -3.98 -27.92 14.88
N ASP A 132 -4.68 -28.67 15.73
CA ASP A 132 -5.98 -29.29 15.39
C ASP A 132 -7.17 -28.32 15.54
N ASP A 133 -6.98 -27.23 16.29
CA ASP A 133 -8.00 -26.21 16.59
C ASP A 133 -7.33 -24.82 16.70
N PRO A 134 -6.88 -24.27 15.55
CA PRO A 134 -6.11 -23.03 15.52
C PRO A 134 -7.01 -21.80 15.65
N ILE A 135 -6.47 -20.71 16.18
CA ILE A 135 -7.25 -19.47 16.33
C ILE A 135 -7.29 -18.70 15.00
N PRO A 136 -8.48 -18.37 14.48
CA PRO A 136 -8.63 -17.50 13.32
C PRO A 136 -7.97 -16.14 13.57
N VAL A 137 -7.11 -15.71 12.65
CA VAL A 137 -6.42 -14.41 12.75
C VAL A 137 -6.56 -13.60 11.46
N VAL A 138 -6.87 -12.32 11.61
CA VAL A 138 -6.76 -11.31 10.58
C VAL A 138 -5.48 -10.52 10.80
N ILE A 139 -4.72 -10.27 9.74
CA ILE A 139 -3.43 -9.56 9.82
C ILE A 139 -3.26 -8.60 8.64
N ASP A 140 -2.45 -7.55 8.78
CA ASP A 140 -2.06 -6.75 7.62
C ASP A 140 -1.15 -7.56 6.68
N LYS A 141 -1.40 -7.49 5.38
CA LYS A 141 -0.66 -8.24 4.35
C LYS A 141 0.85 -7.98 4.42
N ASN A 142 1.27 -6.75 4.68
CA ASN A 142 2.70 -6.44 4.75
C ASN A 142 3.31 -7.04 6.02
N THR A 143 2.59 -7.03 7.13
CA THR A 143 3.00 -7.72 8.36
C THR A 143 3.14 -9.22 8.13
N ALA A 144 2.16 -9.86 7.47
CA ALA A 144 2.19 -11.26 7.11
C ALA A 144 3.44 -11.61 6.29
N MET A 145 3.64 -10.93 5.16
CA MET A 145 4.69 -11.26 4.19
C MET A 145 6.10 -10.89 4.65
N TYR A 146 6.27 -9.71 5.26
CA TYR A 146 7.61 -9.17 5.52
C TYR A 146 8.09 -9.41 6.93
N SER A 147 7.21 -9.34 7.94
CA SER A 147 7.58 -9.56 9.33
C SER A 147 7.46 -11.03 9.71
N LEU A 148 6.32 -11.66 9.40
CA LEU A 148 6.03 -13.03 9.81
C LEU A 148 6.44 -14.10 8.78
N LYS A 149 6.81 -13.69 7.57
CA LYS A 149 7.24 -14.58 6.47
C LYS A 149 6.16 -15.59 6.06
N LEU A 150 4.90 -15.17 6.14
CA LEU A 150 3.72 -15.92 5.73
C LEU A 150 3.45 -15.61 4.24
N TYR A 151 3.61 -16.61 3.39
CA TYR A 151 3.59 -16.45 1.92
C TYR A 151 2.44 -17.21 1.25
N LEU A 152 1.81 -18.15 1.96
CA LEU A 152 0.72 -18.99 1.45
C LEU A 152 -0.64 -18.29 1.54
N GLY A 153 -0.73 -17.18 2.29
CA GLY A 153 -1.91 -16.32 2.33
C GLY A 153 -2.96 -16.82 3.30
N THR A 154 -4.21 -16.97 2.84
CA THR A 154 -5.30 -17.51 3.68
C THR A 154 -5.13 -19.01 3.91
N ALA A 155 -5.57 -19.49 5.07
CA ALA A 155 -5.40 -20.85 5.59
C ALA A 155 -3.96 -21.26 5.99
N GLU A 156 -2.97 -20.38 5.85
CA GLU A 156 -1.64 -20.61 6.41
C GLU A 156 -1.72 -20.63 7.94
N GLN A 157 -1.16 -21.67 8.56
CA GLN A 157 -1.04 -21.78 10.01
C GLN A 157 0.37 -21.42 10.46
N PHE A 158 0.48 -20.81 11.63
CA PHE A 158 1.76 -20.48 12.23
C PHE A 158 1.67 -20.46 13.75
N ASP A 159 2.80 -20.77 14.40
CA ASP A 159 2.91 -20.86 15.84
C ASP A 159 3.59 -19.62 16.40
N VAL A 160 3.02 -19.05 17.46
CA VAL A 160 3.66 -18.01 18.26
C VAL A 160 3.68 -18.43 19.71
N THR A 161 4.83 -18.31 20.36
CA THR A 161 4.97 -18.65 21.77
C THR A 161 4.82 -17.40 22.63
N TYR A 162 3.79 -17.36 23.46
CA TYR A 162 3.48 -16.29 24.40
C TYR A 162 3.52 -16.83 25.83
N ASP A 163 4.27 -16.21 26.74
CA ASP A 163 4.28 -16.59 28.15
C ASP A 163 4.55 -18.10 28.39
N ASN A 164 5.47 -18.69 27.60
CA ASN A 164 5.77 -20.13 27.52
C ASN A 164 4.63 -21.04 27.04
N ARG A 165 3.55 -20.49 26.49
CA ARG A 165 2.48 -21.22 25.80
C ARG A 165 2.59 -20.97 24.29
N THR A 166 2.75 -22.03 23.52
CA THR A 166 2.64 -21.94 22.06
C THR A 166 1.17 -21.90 21.67
N VAL A 167 0.84 -20.93 20.82
CA VAL A 167 -0.51 -20.69 20.30
C VAL A 167 -0.42 -20.78 18.78
N THR A 168 -1.21 -21.67 18.20
CA THR A 168 -1.33 -21.81 16.75
C THR A 168 -2.43 -20.90 16.23
N PHE A 169 -2.10 -20.08 15.24
CA PHE A 169 -3.02 -19.21 14.53
C PHE A 169 -3.21 -19.69 13.11
N GLN A 170 -4.40 -19.44 12.55
CA GLN A 170 -4.71 -19.66 11.14
C GLN A 170 -5.13 -18.35 10.48
N VAL A 171 -4.41 -17.96 9.42
CA VAL A 171 -4.73 -16.72 8.68
C VAL A 171 -6.07 -16.87 7.97
N VAL A 172 -7.07 -16.09 8.37
CA VAL A 172 -8.39 -16.08 7.72
C VAL A 172 -8.62 -14.84 6.86
N GLY A 173 -7.82 -13.79 7.02
CA GLY A 173 -7.88 -12.64 6.13
C GLY A 173 -6.67 -11.72 6.23
N LEU A 174 -6.40 -11.01 5.14
CA LEU A 174 -5.31 -10.06 5.02
C LEU A 174 -5.84 -8.66 4.71
N LEU A 175 -5.53 -7.68 5.56
CA LEU A 175 -5.80 -6.27 5.31
C LEU A 175 -4.74 -5.65 4.38
N SER A 176 -5.13 -4.61 3.63
CA SER A 176 -4.21 -3.87 2.75
C SER A 176 -3.89 -2.50 3.30
N ASN A 177 -2.62 -2.27 3.68
CA ASN A 177 -2.10 -0.96 4.09
C ASN A 177 -2.96 -0.28 5.17
N SER A 178 -3.19 -1.01 6.26
CA SER A 178 -4.08 -0.58 7.34
C SER A 178 -3.35 0.05 8.53
N ILE A 179 -4.06 0.85 9.32
CA ILE A 179 -3.56 1.35 10.62
C ILE A 179 -3.35 0.23 11.66
N LEU A 180 -3.90 -0.96 11.39
CA LEU A 180 -3.79 -2.13 12.25
C LEU A 180 -2.52 -2.95 11.95
N GLN A 181 -1.66 -2.45 11.06
CA GLN A 181 -0.38 -3.04 10.74
C GLN A 181 0.46 -3.32 12.01
N GLY A 182 1.12 -4.47 12.01
CA GLY A 182 1.98 -4.90 13.11
C GLY A 182 1.25 -5.66 14.22
N SER A 183 -0.06 -5.87 14.11
CA SER A 183 -0.87 -6.59 15.09
C SER A 183 -1.49 -7.87 14.52
N LEU A 184 -1.69 -8.86 15.39
CA LEU A 184 -2.57 -10.01 15.15
C LEU A 184 -3.97 -9.67 15.65
N LEU A 185 -5.00 -9.78 14.81
CA LEU A 185 -6.39 -9.53 15.20
C LEU A 185 -7.14 -10.86 15.34
N ILE A 186 -7.65 -11.14 16.54
CA ILE A 186 -8.43 -12.33 16.87
C ILE A 186 -9.75 -11.91 17.51
N ASN A 187 -10.74 -12.79 17.56
CA ASN A 187 -11.99 -12.47 18.26
C ASN A 187 -11.75 -12.28 19.77
N GLU A 188 -12.66 -11.57 20.45
CA GLU A 188 -12.50 -11.25 21.87
C GLU A 188 -12.57 -12.49 22.79
N THR A 189 -13.41 -13.47 22.43
CA THR A 189 -13.59 -14.71 23.21
C THR A 189 -12.32 -15.56 23.23
N ASP A 190 -11.65 -15.73 22.09
CA ASP A 190 -10.36 -16.40 21.97
C ASP A 190 -9.28 -15.60 22.71
N PHE A 191 -9.28 -14.27 22.57
CA PHE A 191 -8.32 -13.41 23.26
C PHE A 191 -8.37 -13.61 24.77
N THR A 192 -9.55 -13.58 25.38
CA THR A 192 -9.71 -13.73 26.83
C THR A 192 -9.42 -15.16 27.31
N THR A 193 -9.64 -16.16 26.45
CA THR A 193 -9.32 -17.57 26.73
C THR A 193 -7.81 -17.83 26.71
N VAL A 194 -7.10 -17.27 25.72
CA VAL A 194 -5.65 -17.45 25.58
C VAL A 194 -4.87 -16.55 26.53
N PHE A 195 -5.35 -15.33 26.77
CA PHE A 195 -4.69 -14.31 27.58
C PHE A 195 -5.54 -13.87 28.79
N PRO A 196 -5.89 -14.78 29.71
CA PRO A 196 -6.80 -14.49 30.82
C PRO A 196 -6.26 -13.46 31.83
N LYS A 197 -4.96 -13.14 31.77
CA LYS A 197 -4.32 -12.12 32.61
C LYS A 197 -4.51 -10.70 32.06
N VAL A 198 -4.93 -10.56 30.81
CA VAL A 198 -5.13 -9.26 30.16
C VAL A 198 -6.60 -8.86 30.30
N SER A 199 -6.85 -7.89 31.17
CA SER A 199 -8.19 -7.39 31.46
C SER A 199 -8.43 -6.03 30.80
N GLY A 200 -9.69 -5.75 30.47
CA GLY A 200 -10.14 -4.48 29.91
C GLY A 200 -9.62 -4.19 28.50
N TYR A 201 -9.92 -2.99 28.05
CA TYR A 201 -9.58 -2.42 26.74
C TYR A 201 -8.48 -1.39 26.91
N ARG A 202 -7.57 -1.34 25.94
CA ARG A 202 -6.53 -0.30 25.90
C ARG A 202 -6.34 0.32 24.53
N PHE A 203 -6.82 -0.32 23.47
CA PHE A 203 -6.71 0.21 22.12
C PHE A 203 -8.06 0.77 21.69
N PHE A 204 -8.10 2.06 21.33
CA PHE A 204 -9.33 2.78 21.01
C PHE A 204 -9.28 3.26 19.57
N LEU A 205 -10.42 3.21 18.90
CA LEU A 205 -10.64 3.83 17.60
C LEU A 205 -11.88 4.71 17.70
N ALA A 206 -11.83 5.90 17.11
CA ALA A 206 -12.95 6.83 17.13
C ALA A 206 -13.12 7.54 15.78
N THR A 207 -14.36 7.75 15.38
CA THR A 207 -14.73 8.61 14.25
C THR A 207 -14.83 10.07 14.70
N THR A 208 -14.87 11.00 13.74
CA THR A 208 -15.40 12.36 13.97
C THR A 208 -16.43 12.73 12.91
N HIS A 209 -17.60 13.18 13.35
CA HIS A 209 -18.68 13.70 12.53
C HIS A 209 -18.95 15.17 12.88
N GLY A 210 -18.80 16.04 11.89
CA GLY A 210 -19.06 17.47 12.04
C GLY A 210 -18.01 18.17 12.91
N ASN A 211 -18.45 18.74 14.03
CA ASN A 211 -17.61 19.51 14.95
C ASN A 211 -17.30 18.75 16.26
N SER A 212 -17.54 17.45 16.31
CA SER A 212 -17.22 16.66 17.51
C SER A 212 -15.70 16.59 17.72
N GLN A 213 -15.28 16.56 18.99
CA GLN A 213 -13.88 16.39 19.39
C GLN A 213 -13.75 15.10 20.19
N SER A 214 -13.97 13.96 19.52
CA SER A 214 -13.94 12.64 20.14
C SER A 214 -12.61 12.33 20.81
N ASP A 215 -11.51 12.75 20.18
CA ASP A 215 -10.16 12.73 20.74
C ASP A 215 -10.08 13.45 22.09
N THR A 216 -10.48 14.72 22.12
CA THR A 216 -10.33 15.59 23.29
C THR A 216 -11.22 15.11 24.44
N VAL A 217 -12.45 14.68 24.15
CA VAL A 217 -13.39 14.18 25.18
C VAL A 217 -12.86 12.90 25.81
N LEU A 218 -12.38 11.94 25.00
CA LEU A 218 -11.84 10.68 25.49
C LEU A 218 -10.53 10.88 26.24
N GLU A 219 -9.58 11.62 25.67
CA GLU A 219 -8.28 11.91 26.28
C GLU A 219 -8.43 12.66 27.62
N THR A 220 -9.32 13.64 27.69
CA THR A 220 -9.59 14.37 28.94
C THR A 220 -10.23 13.46 29.99
N HIS A 221 -11.16 12.58 29.60
CA HIS A 221 -11.84 11.71 30.55
C HIS A 221 -10.93 10.58 31.08
N PHE A 222 -10.13 9.99 30.20
CA PHE A 222 -9.23 8.87 30.52
C PHE A 222 -7.78 9.31 30.74
N ASN A 223 -7.56 10.57 31.12
CA ASN A 223 -6.22 11.10 31.38
C ASN A 223 -5.49 10.32 32.50
N ASP A 224 -6.22 9.95 33.55
CA ASP A 224 -5.70 9.15 34.67
C ASP A 224 -5.29 7.73 34.23
N GLN A 225 -5.94 7.17 33.21
CA GLN A 225 -5.59 5.89 32.60
C GLN A 225 -4.47 6.03 31.57
N GLY A 226 -3.98 7.25 31.34
CA GLY A 226 -2.96 7.58 30.37
C GLY A 226 -3.38 7.25 28.94
N LEU A 227 -4.64 7.51 28.60
CA LEU A 227 -5.11 7.44 27.20
C LEU A 227 -4.50 8.60 26.42
N ASP A 228 -3.81 8.26 25.32
CA ASP A 228 -3.28 9.23 24.36
C ASP A 228 -3.97 9.00 23.01
N MET A 229 -4.68 10.02 22.51
CA MET A 229 -5.42 9.96 21.25
C MET A 229 -4.63 10.68 20.16
N GLN A 230 -4.45 10.02 19.01
CA GLN A 230 -3.71 10.52 17.88
C GLN A 230 -4.49 10.33 16.58
N SER A 231 -4.17 11.13 15.57
CA SER A 231 -4.81 10.97 14.26
C SER A 231 -4.42 9.65 13.59
N THR A 232 -5.40 8.91 13.08
CA THR A 232 -5.15 7.72 12.23
C THR A 232 -4.47 8.10 10.92
N GLN A 233 -4.66 9.34 10.46
CA GLN A 233 -3.97 9.87 9.28
C GLN A 233 -2.46 9.93 9.50
N SER A 234 -2.00 10.54 10.60
CA SER A 234 -0.57 10.64 10.89
C SER A 234 0.06 9.29 11.16
N LEU A 235 -0.66 8.37 11.84
CA LEU A 235 -0.22 6.99 12.01
C LEU A 235 -0.01 6.30 10.65
N LEU A 236 -1.00 6.35 9.76
CA LEU A 236 -0.90 5.70 8.45
C LEU A 236 0.20 6.33 7.58
N GLU A 237 0.40 7.65 7.65
CA GLU A 237 1.53 8.32 7.00
C GLU A 237 2.88 7.81 7.49
N SER A 238 3.02 7.62 8.80
CA SER A 238 4.26 7.11 9.40
C SER A 238 4.57 5.68 8.97
N LEU A 239 3.55 4.80 8.94
CA LEU A 239 3.66 3.41 8.49
C LEU A 239 4.05 3.34 7.00
N LEU A 240 3.42 4.16 6.15
CA LEU A 240 3.71 4.23 4.72
C LEU A 240 5.02 4.95 4.39
N ALA A 241 5.57 5.76 5.29
CA ALA A 241 6.80 6.53 5.04
C ALA A 241 8.00 5.62 4.74
N VAL A 242 8.13 4.49 5.45
CA VAL A 242 9.21 3.52 5.24
C VAL A 242 9.13 2.93 3.83
N GLN A 243 7.94 2.49 3.44
CA GLN A 243 7.71 1.91 2.12
C GLN A 243 7.92 2.93 1.00
N ASN A 244 7.44 4.16 1.20
CA ASN A 244 7.64 5.25 0.26
C ASN A 244 9.11 5.62 0.09
N THR A 245 9.90 5.54 1.15
CA THR A 245 11.35 5.77 1.09
C THR A 245 12.03 4.69 0.24
N TYR A 246 11.67 3.43 0.44
CA TYR A 246 12.16 2.30 -0.36
C TYR A 246 11.79 2.47 -1.84
N ILE A 247 10.51 2.72 -2.15
CA ILE A 247 10.03 2.94 -3.53
C ILE A 247 10.75 4.14 -4.17
N SER A 248 10.96 5.22 -3.43
CA SER A 248 11.66 6.41 -3.95
C SER A 248 13.11 6.10 -4.33
N ALA A 249 13.80 5.22 -3.60
CA ALA A 249 15.15 4.79 -3.95
C ALA A 249 15.18 3.97 -5.25
N PHE A 250 14.24 3.05 -5.47
CA PHE A 250 14.15 2.34 -6.75
C PHE A 250 13.76 3.25 -7.91
N GLN A 251 12.88 4.22 -7.67
CA GLN A 251 12.54 5.22 -8.67
C GLN A 251 13.73 6.06 -9.08
N SER A 252 14.59 6.46 -8.13
CA SER A 252 15.79 7.25 -8.46
C SER A 252 16.78 6.42 -9.30
N LEU A 253 16.96 5.13 -8.97
CA LEU A 253 17.75 4.19 -9.77
C LEU A 253 17.13 3.96 -11.15
N GLY A 254 15.81 3.80 -11.23
CA GLY A 254 15.08 3.65 -12.49
C GLY A 254 15.18 4.90 -13.37
N ALA A 255 15.05 6.09 -12.79
CA ALA A 255 15.24 7.37 -13.48
C ALA A 255 16.68 7.54 -13.98
N LEU A 256 17.68 7.12 -13.19
CA LEU A 256 19.08 7.11 -13.60
C LEU A 256 19.30 6.12 -14.76
N GLY A 257 18.72 4.93 -14.69
CA GLY A 257 18.75 3.95 -15.77
C GLY A 257 18.13 4.50 -17.07
N LEU A 258 17.02 5.21 -16.97
CA LEU A 258 16.37 5.86 -18.10
C LEU A 258 17.24 6.98 -18.71
N LEU A 259 17.88 7.77 -17.85
CA LEU A 259 18.82 8.81 -18.26
C LEU A 259 20.02 8.20 -19.01
N LEU A 260 20.63 7.15 -18.46
CA LEU A 260 21.74 6.44 -19.12
C LEU A 260 21.30 5.82 -20.45
N GLY A 261 20.11 5.22 -20.49
CA GLY A 261 19.52 4.66 -21.71
C GLY A 261 19.26 5.71 -22.80
N THR A 262 18.79 6.89 -22.43
CA THR A 262 18.58 8.00 -23.38
C THR A 262 19.90 8.56 -23.93
N PHE A 263 20.95 8.69 -23.11
CA PHE A 263 22.29 9.01 -23.61
C PHE A 263 22.83 7.92 -24.53
N GLY A 264 22.68 6.64 -24.17
CA GLY A 264 23.08 5.51 -25.02
C GLY A 264 22.37 5.52 -26.38
N LEU A 265 21.07 5.81 -26.40
CA LEU A 265 20.33 5.98 -27.65
C LEU A 265 20.89 7.15 -28.48
N ALA A 266 21.16 8.29 -27.86
CA ALA A 266 21.71 9.45 -28.54
C ALA A 266 23.09 9.18 -29.15
N THR A 267 23.97 8.47 -28.43
CA THR A 267 25.31 8.13 -28.94
C THR A 267 25.25 7.16 -30.11
N VAL A 268 24.39 6.13 -30.04
CA VAL A 268 24.18 5.18 -31.14
C VAL A 268 23.58 5.87 -32.37
N GLN A 269 22.58 6.75 -32.19
CA GLN A 269 22.02 7.53 -33.30
C GLN A 269 23.06 8.45 -33.94
N LEU A 270 23.87 9.14 -33.14
CA LEU A 270 24.93 10.00 -33.64
C LEU A 270 25.94 9.18 -34.46
N ARG A 271 26.35 8.01 -33.95
CA ARG A 271 27.26 7.10 -34.65
C ARG A 271 26.68 6.63 -35.99
N SER A 272 25.42 6.18 -36.01
CA SER A 272 24.74 5.73 -37.23
C SER A 272 24.72 6.81 -38.31
N ILE A 273 24.49 8.06 -37.93
CA ILE A 273 24.44 9.19 -38.86
C ILE A 273 25.84 9.56 -39.39
N LEU A 274 26.86 9.51 -38.53
CA LEU A 274 28.25 9.74 -38.93
C LEU A 274 28.73 8.70 -39.95
N GLU A 275 28.43 7.42 -39.70
CA GLU A 275 28.77 6.32 -40.62
C GLU A 275 28.09 6.49 -41.99
N ARG A 276 26.85 7.02 -42.03
CA ARG A 276 26.06 7.21 -43.26
C ARG A 276 26.20 8.58 -43.92
N ARG A 277 27.09 9.44 -43.40
CA ARG A 277 27.27 10.81 -43.90
C ARG A 277 27.67 10.87 -45.39
N LYS A 278 28.53 9.94 -45.85
CA LYS A 278 29.00 9.87 -47.24
C LYS A 278 27.85 9.51 -48.20
N GLU A 279 27.01 8.55 -47.81
CA GLU A 279 25.82 8.15 -48.56
C GLU A 279 24.80 9.29 -48.68
N LEU A 280 24.51 9.97 -47.56
CA LEU A 280 23.59 11.12 -47.52
C LEU A 280 24.10 12.29 -48.39
N ALA A 281 25.42 12.53 -48.39
CA ALA A 281 26.03 13.55 -49.24
C ALA A 281 25.94 13.19 -50.73
N LEU A 282 26.15 11.91 -51.09
CA LEU A 282 26.04 11.43 -52.47
C LEU A 282 24.60 11.52 -52.99
N MET A 283 23.61 11.12 -52.19
CA MET A 283 22.19 11.29 -52.55
C MET A 283 21.83 12.76 -52.73
N ARG A 284 22.36 13.65 -51.89
CA ARG A 284 22.13 15.09 -52.04
C ARG A 284 22.79 15.67 -53.30
N ALA A 285 23.98 15.18 -53.67
CA ALA A 285 24.64 15.54 -54.92
C ALA A 285 23.88 15.03 -56.15
N ALA A 286 23.23 13.86 -56.05
CA ALA A 286 22.36 13.30 -57.08
C ALA A 286 20.99 14.02 -57.21
N GLY A 287 20.74 15.07 -56.42
CA GLY A 287 19.54 15.91 -56.54
C GLY A 287 18.42 15.61 -55.54
N PHE A 288 18.64 14.74 -54.54
CA PHE A 288 17.64 14.55 -53.48
C PHE A 288 17.54 15.78 -52.58
N GLY A 289 16.33 16.31 -52.44
CA GLY A 289 16.06 17.47 -51.58
C GLY A 289 16.27 17.16 -50.08
N GLY A 290 16.86 18.12 -49.35
CA GLY A 290 17.18 17.95 -47.92
C GLY A 290 15.98 17.59 -47.03
N ARG A 291 14.77 18.06 -47.37
CA ARG A 291 13.53 17.68 -46.66
C ARG A 291 13.14 16.21 -46.87
N ARG A 292 13.38 15.66 -48.06
CA ARG A 292 13.08 14.25 -48.38
C ARG A 292 14.07 13.31 -47.68
N LEU A 293 15.35 13.68 -47.67
CA LEU A 293 16.39 13.00 -46.90
C LEU A 293 16.10 13.04 -45.40
N ALA A 294 15.73 14.21 -44.86
CA ALA A 294 15.37 14.33 -43.44
C ALA A 294 14.21 13.40 -43.04
N LYS A 295 13.15 13.35 -43.85
CA LYS A 295 11.98 12.48 -43.60
C LYS A 295 12.36 10.99 -43.62
N MET A 296 13.22 10.57 -44.56
CA MET A 296 13.68 9.19 -44.66
C MET A 296 14.41 8.77 -43.38
N VAL A 297 15.39 9.56 -42.94
CA VAL A 297 16.17 9.25 -41.73
C VAL A 297 15.31 9.31 -40.46
N LEU A 298 14.38 10.27 -40.37
CA LEU A 298 13.43 10.34 -39.25
C LEU A 298 12.53 9.10 -39.18
N TRP A 299 12.09 8.57 -40.32
CA TRP A 299 11.29 7.34 -40.35
C TRP A 299 12.08 6.11 -39.89
N GLU A 300 13.34 6.00 -40.28
CA GLU A 300 14.21 4.92 -39.83
C GLU A 300 14.45 4.98 -38.32
N ASN A 301 14.75 6.18 -37.79
CA ASN A 301 14.90 6.39 -36.35
C ASN A 301 13.61 6.10 -35.59
N LEU A 302 12.44 6.46 -36.15
CA LEU A 302 11.15 6.18 -35.55
C LEU A 302 10.91 4.66 -35.45
N VAL A 303 11.20 3.89 -36.51
CA VAL A 303 11.05 2.43 -36.49
C VAL A 303 11.98 1.80 -35.46
N LEU A 304 13.24 2.22 -35.39
CA LEU A 304 14.19 1.75 -34.38
C LEU A 304 13.70 2.06 -32.97
N LEU A 305 13.25 3.30 -32.72
CA LEU A 305 12.73 3.73 -31.43
C LEU A 305 11.48 2.92 -31.02
N LEU A 306 10.52 2.73 -31.93
CA LEU A 306 9.32 1.95 -31.67
C LEU A 306 9.65 0.48 -31.40
N SER A 307 10.58 -0.10 -32.16
CA SER A 307 11.00 -1.50 -31.96
C SER A 307 11.68 -1.71 -30.61
N GLY A 308 12.56 -0.78 -30.19
CA GLY A 308 13.22 -0.83 -28.89
C GLY A 308 12.25 -0.60 -27.73
N LEU A 309 11.27 0.30 -27.91
CA LEU A 309 10.24 0.54 -26.91
C LEU A 309 9.32 -0.69 -26.78
N ALA A 310 8.94 -1.32 -27.89
CA ALA A 310 8.13 -2.53 -27.88
C ALA A 310 8.85 -3.69 -27.17
N THR A 311 10.13 -3.95 -27.47
CA THR A 311 10.90 -4.99 -26.77
C THR A 311 11.09 -4.66 -25.29
N GLY A 312 11.34 -3.40 -24.93
CA GLY A 312 11.43 -2.97 -23.54
C GLY A 312 10.14 -3.17 -22.76
N VAL A 313 8.99 -2.79 -23.34
CA VAL A 313 7.67 -2.99 -22.74
C VAL A 313 7.35 -4.48 -22.57
N LEU A 314 7.67 -5.31 -23.57
CA LEU A 314 7.47 -6.77 -23.47
C LEU A 314 8.33 -7.38 -22.37
N ALA A 315 9.61 -6.99 -22.27
CA ALA A 315 10.49 -7.45 -21.21
C ALA A 315 9.99 -7.02 -19.81
N ALA A 316 9.54 -5.76 -19.67
CA ALA A 316 8.97 -5.26 -18.44
C ALA A 316 7.66 -5.98 -18.06
N ALA A 317 6.78 -6.24 -19.03
CA ALA A 317 5.55 -6.99 -18.82
C ALA A 317 5.85 -8.40 -18.30
N PHE A 318 6.81 -9.10 -18.92
CA PHE A 318 7.23 -10.43 -18.48
C PHE A 318 7.80 -10.44 -17.05
N ALA A 319 8.60 -9.43 -16.70
CA ALA A 319 9.17 -9.31 -15.35
C ALA A 319 8.12 -9.11 -14.25
N ILE A 320 6.98 -8.48 -14.57
CA ILE A 320 5.92 -8.16 -13.59
C ILE A 320 4.90 -9.32 -13.43
N VAL A 321 4.89 -10.29 -14.35
CA VAL A 321 3.95 -11.44 -14.33
C VAL A 321 3.80 -12.09 -12.95
N PRO A 322 4.87 -12.50 -12.23
CA PRO A 322 4.72 -13.14 -10.93
C PRO A 322 4.01 -12.24 -9.91
N HIS A 323 4.27 -10.94 -9.98
CA HIS A 323 3.69 -9.96 -9.06
C HIS A 323 2.17 -9.86 -9.25
N ILE A 324 1.67 -9.93 -10.49
CA ILE A 324 0.23 -9.88 -10.80
C ILE A 324 -0.48 -11.11 -10.21
N PHE A 325 0.10 -12.29 -10.37
CA PHE A 325 -0.51 -13.54 -9.90
C PHE A 325 -0.47 -13.71 -8.37
N PHE A 326 0.61 -13.29 -7.71
CA PHE A 326 0.80 -13.57 -6.29
C PHE A 326 0.44 -12.42 -5.34
N THR A 327 0.33 -11.18 -5.83
CA THR A 327 0.14 -10.03 -4.93
C THR A 327 -1.01 -9.11 -5.29
N GLN A 328 -1.86 -9.45 -6.28
CA GLN A 328 -2.96 -8.59 -6.74
C GLN A 328 -2.51 -7.12 -6.92
N ALA A 329 -1.32 -6.93 -7.51
CA ALA A 329 -0.82 -5.60 -7.78
C ALA A 329 -1.70 -4.94 -8.86
N ALA A 330 -2.16 -3.71 -8.60
CA ALA A 330 -2.89 -2.94 -9.59
C ALA A 330 -2.04 -2.76 -10.86
N PRO A 331 -2.62 -2.91 -12.06
CA PRO A 331 -1.88 -2.70 -13.29
C PRO A 331 -1.32 -1.28 -13.33
N PRO A 332 -0.13 -1.08 -13.92
CA PRO A 332 0.47 0.24 -14.03
C PRO A 332 -0.49 1.22 -14.72
N GLY A 333 -0.78 2.33 -14.03
CA GLY A 333 -1.76 3.34 -14.46
C GLY A 333 -1.27 4.23 -15.60
N SER A 334 -1.86 5.42 -15.70
CA SER A 334 -1.58 6.43 -16.75
C SER A 334 -0.11 6.85 -16.83
N ASP A 335 0.66 6.70 -15.76
CA ASP A 335 2.05 7.18 -15.69
C ASP A 335 3.00 6.39 -16.58
N LEU A 336 2.75 5.09 -16.78
CA LEU A 336 3.53 4.29 -17.71
C LEU A 336 3.36 4.84 -19.13
N VAL A 337 2.13 5.15 -19.53
CA VAL A 337 1.81 5.75 -20.84
C VAL A 337 2.49 7.12 -20.98
N ILE A 338 2.46 7.94 -19.93
CA ILE A 338 3.16 9.24 -19.91
C ILE A 338 4.67 9.04 -20.06
N MET A 339 5.27 8.10 -19.34
CA MET A 339 6.71 7.81 -19.42
C MET A 339 7.10 7.34 -20.83
N ILE A 340 6.36 6.40 -21.42
CA ILE A 340 6.54 5.96 -22.81
C ILE A 340 6.45 7.15 -23.78
N GLY A 341 5.46 8.02 -23.58
CA GLY A 341 5.29 9.23 -24.38
C GLY A 341 6.49 10.18 -24.28
N ILE A 342 7.00 10.40 -23.07
CA ILE A 342 8.20 11.23 -22.83
C ILE A 342 9.42 10.64 -23.56
N ILE A 343 9.65 9.33 -23.43
CA ILE A 343 10.77 8.64 -24.10
C ILE A 343 10.70 8.81 -25.61
N LEU A 344 9.51 8.64 -26.19
CA LEU A 344 9.28 8.80 -27.61
C LEU A 344 9.52 10.23 -28.09
N ILE A 345 9.05 11.23 -27.33
CA ILE A 345 9.29 12.65 -27.62
C ILE A 345 10.78 12.97 -27.56
N VAL A 346 11.47 12.57 -26.49
CA VAL A 346 12.91 12.83 -26.30
C VAL A 346 13.73 12.18 -27.42
N GLY A 347 13.46 10.92 -27.75
CA GLY A 347 14.15 10.21 -28.82
C GLY A 347 13.90 10.83 -30.21
N MET A 348 12.68 11.29 -30.48
CA MET A 348 12.35 12.02 -31.72
C MET A 348 13.07 13.36 -31.81
N ILE A 349 13.14 14.13 -30.72
CA ILE A 349 13.88 15.39 -30.65
C ILE A 349 15.36 15.14 -30.91
N ALA A 350 15.96 14.14 -30.27
CA ALA A 350 17.36 13.77 -30.47
C ALA A 350 17.64 13.41 -31.94
N GLY A 351 16.79 12.58 -32.56
CA GLY A 351 16.92 12.22 -33.96
C GLY A 351 16.80 13.42 -34.89
N LEU A 352 15.85 14.33 -34.61
CA LEU A 352 15.65 15.55 -35.39
C LEU A 352 16.85 16.52 -35.28
N VAL A 353 17.44 16.65 -34.09
CA VAL A 353 18.67 17.44 -33.87
C VAL A 353 19.82 16.85 -34.69
N ALA A 354 20.01 15.53 -34.64
CA ALA A 354 21.10 14.86 -35.35
C ALA A 354 20.96 14.96 -36.88
N VAL A 355 19.74 14.82 -37.41
CA VAL A 355 19.44 15.04 -38.84
C VAL A 355 19.72 16.48 -39.26
N ARG A 356 19.29 17.47 -38.46
CA ARG A 356 19.55 18.89 -38.74
C ARG A 356 21.03 19.22 -38.74
N ALA A 357 21.80 18.69 -37.80
CA ALA A 357 23.25 18.89 -37.73
C ALA A 357 23.93 18.38 -39.01
N THR A 358 23.52 17.21 -39.49
CA THR A 358 24.11 16.56 -40.67
C THR A 358 23.75 17.28 -41.97
N LEU A 359 22.50 17.72 -42.11
CA LEU A 359 22.05 18.45 -43.31
C LEU A 359 22.60 19.88 -43.40
N LYS A 360 23.05 20.47 -42.30
CA LYS A 360 23.72 21.78 -42.29
C LYS A 360 25.24 21.68 -42.53
N ALA A 361 25.83 20.50 -42.42
CA ALA A 361 27.27 20.33 -42.63
C ALA A 361 27.65 20.58 -44.10
N PRO A 362 28.75 21.31 -44.39
CA PRO A 362 29.15 21.61 -45.75
C PRO A 362 29.53 20.34 -46.55
N LEU A 363 29.01 20.22 -47.77
CA LEU A 363 29.17 19.06 -48.65
C LEU A 363 30.65 18.80 -49.01
N ILE A 364 31.43 19.86 -49.23
CA ILE A 364 32.81 19.78 -49.71
C ILE A 364 33.75 19.19 -48.65
N SER A 365 33.58 19.51 -47.37
CA SER A 365 34.40 18.92 -46.29
C SER A 365 34.00 17.47 -45.98
N SER A 366 32.77 17.07 -46.33
CA SER A 366 32.26 15.71 -46.10
C SER A 366 32.81 14.70 -47.12
N LEU A 367 33.13 15.16 -48.34
CA LEU A 367 33.67 14.34 -49.43
C LEU A 367 35.21 14.31 -49.46
N ARG A 368 35.88 15.29 -48.82
CA ARG A 368 37.35 15.40 -48.78
C ARG A 368 37.99 14.70 -47.57
N GLY A 369 37.18 14.15 -46.65
CA GLY A 369 37.67 13.38 -45.51
C GLY A 369 38.11 11.97 -45.91
N GLU A 370 39.39 11.83 -46.21
CA GLU A 370 40.20 10.73 -45.66
C GLU A 370 40.68 11.12 -44.26
#